data_AF-A0A520I938-F1
#
_entry.id   AF-A0A520I938-F1
#
_cell.length_a   1.000
_cell.length_b   1.000
_cell.length_c   1.000
_cell.angle_alpha   90.00
_cell.angle_beta   90.00
_cell.angle_gamma   90.00
#
_symmetry.space_group_name_H-M   'P 1'
#
loop_
_entity.id
_entity.type
_entity.pdbx_description
1 polymer ?
#
loop_
_entity_poly.entity_id
_entity_poly.type
_entity_poly.pdbx_seq_one_letter_code
_entity_poly.pdbx_strand_id
1 'polypeptide(L)' 'MTIANKSLVQSALIHETIRIKSAAWDDSGVLIYTTLNHIKYALPQG' A
#
# COMPACT_ATOMS: atom_id res chain seq x y z
N MET A 1 -7.49 5.67 0.07
CA MET A 1 -6.14 6.24 -0.15
C MET A 1 -5.75 6.00 -1.59
N THR A 2 -4.96 6.88 -2.19
CA THR A 2 -4.33 6.64 -3.49
C THR A 2 -2.90 6.18 -3.26
N ILE A 3 -2.55 5.00 -3.76
CA ILE A 3 -1.18 4.51 -3.77
C ILE A 3 -0.53 5.00 -5.06
N ALA A 4 0.65 5.62 -4.93
CA ALA A 4 1.50 5.96 -6.07
C ALA A 4 2.77 5.11 -6.06
N ASN A 5 3.26 4.75 -7.24
CA ASN A 5 4.53 4.05 -7.40
C ASN A 5 5.71 5.04 -7.41
N LYS A 6 6.95 4.54 -7.53
CA LYS A 6 8.18 5.37 -7.59
C LYS A 6 8.16 6.42 -8.71
N SER A 7 7.38 6.20 -9.76
CA SER A 7 7.18 7.12 -10.89
C SER A 7 6.04 8.11 -10.67
N LEU A 8 5.52 8.22 -9.44
CA LEU A 8 4.36 9.06 -9.06
C LEU A 8 3.07 8.73 -9.83
N VAL A 9 3.01 7.57 -10.47
CA VAL A 9 1.80 7.10 -11.15
C VAL A 9 0.90 6.45 -10.11
N GLN A 10 -0.38 6.79 -10.17
CA GLN A 10 -1.42 6.15 -9.37
C GLN A 10 -1.49 4.66 -9.71
N SER A 11 -1.12 3.81 -8.75
CA SER A 11 -1.08 2.36 -8.92
C SER A 11 -2.38 1.70 -8.49
N ALA A 12 -2.97 2.12 -7.36
CA ALA A 12 -4.17 1.50 -6.81
C ALA A 12 -4.89 2.44 -5.83
N LEU A 13 -6.16 2.15 -5.56
CA LEU A 13 -6.96 2.85 -4.55
C LEU A 13 -7.35 1.86 -3.45
N ILE A 14 -6.69 1.93 -2.30
CA ILE A 14 -7.04 1.08 -1.14
C ILE A 14 -8.05 1.82 -0.28
N HIS A 15 -9.20 1.18 -0.06
CA HIS A 15 -10.16 1.62 0.93
C HIS A 15 -9.81 0.98 2.26
N GLU A 16 -9.14 1.74 3.12
CA GLU A 16 -8.85 1.33 4.48
C GLU A 16 -9.58 2.21 5.49
N THR A 17 -10.14 1.58 6.52
CA THR A 17 -10.86 2.29 7.58
C THR A 17 -9.90 2.94 8.57
N ILE A 18 -8.72 2.35 8.77
CA ILE A 18 -7.70 2.81 9.71
C ILE A 18 -6.61 3.57 8.95
N ARG A 19 -6.19 4.70 9.49
CA ARG A 19 -5.09 5.50 8.91
C ARG A 19 -3.79 4.70 8.91
N ILE A 20 -3.10 4.73 7.78
CA ILE A 20 -1.79 4.10 7.60
C ILE A 20 -0.72 4.93 8.28
N LYS A 21 0.19 4.26 8.97
CA LYS A 21 1.34 4.86 9.65
C LYS A 21 2.60 4.86 8.78
N SER A 22 2.81 3.79 8.02
CA SER A 22 3.97 3.61 7.15
C SER A 22 3.64 2.65 6.02
N ALA A 23 4.33 2.79 4.89
CA ALA A 23 4.21 1.89 3.75
C ALA A 23 5.56 1.80 3.02
N ALA A 24 5.89 0.62 2.51
CA ALA A 24 7.08 0.34 1.74
C ALA A 24 6.73 -0.56 0.54
N TRP A 25 7.36 -0.28 -0.60
CA TRP A 25 7.28 -1.14 -1.78
C TRP A 25 8.37 -2.19 -1.71
N ASP A 26 7.99 -3.45 -1.89
CA ASP A 26 8.92 -4.54 -2.13
C ASP A 26 9.33 -4.61 -3.61
N ASP A 27 10.48 -5.23 -3.91
CA ASP A 27 10.98 -5.39 -5.27
C ASP A 27 10.07 -6.27 -6.14
N SER A 28 9.21 -7.08 -5.52
CA SER A 28 8.17 -7.87 -6.18
C SER A 28 6.95 -7.05 -6.61
N GLY A 29 6.93 -5.73 -6.36
CA GLY A 29 5.79 -4.85 -6.66
C GLY A 29 4.62 -4.97 -5.66
N VAL A 30 4.84 -5.60 -4.50
CA VAL A 30 3.87 -5.69 -3.40
C VAL A 30 4.06 -4.48 -2.49
N LEU A 31 2.96 -3.79 -2.14
CA LEU A 31 3.02 -2.74 -1.13
C LEU A 31 2.75 -3.33 0.25
N ILE A 32 3.71 -3.20 1.15
CA ILE A 32 3.57 -3.58 2.55
C ILE A 32 3.26 -2.31 3.33
N TYR A 33 2.17 -2.30 4.10
CA TYR A 33 1.79 -1.13 4.89
C TYR A 33 1.33 -1.50 6.28
N THR A 34 1.63 -0.62 7.23
CA THR A 34 1.30 -0.80 8.64
C THR A 34 0.19 0.17 9.05
N THR A 35 -0.85 -0.37 9.66
CA THR A 35 -1.93 0.38 10.29
C THR A 35 -1.68 0.48 11.80
N LEU A 36 -2.66 1.00 12.56
CA LEU A 36 -2.57 1.05 14.03
C LEU A 36 -2.42 -0.35 14.65
N ASN A 37 -3.09 -1.34 14.07
CA ASN A 37 -3.24 -2.66 14.71
C ASN A 37 -2.61 -3.80 13.89
N HIS A 38 -2.48 -3.64 12.57
CA HIS A 38 -2.06 -4.72 11.68
C HIS A 38 -1.05 -4.28 10.62
N ILE A 39 -0.20 -5.21 10.20
CA ILE A 39 0.59 -5.15 8.97
C ILE A 39 -0.23 -5.81 7.86
N LYS A 40 -0.37 -5.14 6.72
CA LYS A 40 -1.16 -5.60 5.57
C LYS A 40 -0.31 -5.55 4.30
N TYR A 41 -0.67 -6.42 3.35
CA TYR A 41 -0.01 -6.57 2.06
C TYR A 41 -1.01 -6.21 0.95
N ALA A 42 -0.65 -5.27 0.09
CA ALA A 42 -1.39 -4.98 -1.13
C ALA A 42 -0.69 -5.67 -2.30
N LEU A 43 -1.30 -6.73 -2.78
CA LEU A 43 -0.85 -7.46 -3.95
C LEU A 43 -1.37 -6.73 -5.21
N PRO A 44 -0.53 -6.46 -6.22
CA PRO A 44 -0.95 -5.83 -7.46
C PRO A 44 -1.80 -6.75 -8.36
N GLN A 45 -1.96 -8.03 -7.99
CA GLN A 45 -2.69 -9.07 -8.74
C GLN A 45 -3.58 -9.87 -7.78
N GLY A 46 -4.75 -9.33 -7.44
CA GLY A 46 -5.80 -10.01 -6.69
C GLY A 46 -7.09 -10.00 -7.47
#